data_AF-A0A1Y4DEX1-F1
#
_entry.id   AF-A0A1Y4DEX1-F1
#
_cell.length_a   1.000
_cell.length_b   1.000
_cell.length_c   1.000
_cell.angle_alpha   90.00
_cell.angle_beta   90.00
_cell.angle_gamma   90.00
#
_symmetry.space_group_name_H-M   'P 1'
#
loop_
_entity.id
_entity.type
_entity.pdbx_description
1 polymer ?
#
loop_
_entity_poly.entity_id
_entity_poly.type
_entity_poly.pdbx_seq_one_letter_code
_entity_poly.pdbx_strand_id
1 'polypeptide(L)'
;MHYLKPFSNCLALWLALGLLPGELWAAGAKQQNISSCLESGKKAYAAKDYLQAQDVFTRCLKLDSDNVEALLSLAGVLLTQDDLKGAEKYFTAATRSMKRNSPYWSYTYSMLGDIALKQQQNDKALKLYSKSLEYNAANVNSLVGKGVIVEYQGDKQGASEYYRSALAVEPLNLIARKRLINLEPDYLTNDEMLTALKQRYAVEPDATELTDENKALFEKIHQAEQRRGIDYLKNKYAKVPSEYIVTINKDTSFEREMLTLAGYNALEKSIGQDAIAVFQKVGVPIKDVFDLRDMKGEKIFTPESTLTESGFYVYTEALKGRKAFLMPNEAVPPTQAFLAKVSARVQELKDAGYVEITRSEYKMIQNQTKCSDETLRSKLGVYVLPVTKNDVRYFVLARQTADPKKGVAYYYLMAAHAKRNPKVKVPSNSLVESYAFYGYTVCLDDGNLLE
;
A
#
# COMPACT_ATOMS: atom_id res chain seq x y z
N MET A 1 28.13 34.67 -9.32
CA MET A 1 28.94 35.91 -9.39
C MET A 1 29.98 35.87 -8.29
N HIS A 2 31.25 36.11 -8.65
CA HIS A 2 32.50 36.39 -7.87
C HIS A 2 32.62 35.91 -6.41
N TYR A 3 33.68 35.21 -6.01
CA TYR A 3 35.11 35.62 -5.91
C TYR A 3 36.02 34.38 -6.15
N LEU A 4 37.04 34.28 -7.03
CA LEU A 4 38.33 35.02 -7.17
C LEU A 4 39.07 35.18 -5.83
N LYS A 5 40.36 34.81 -5.60
CA LYS A 5 41.49 34.35 -6.43
C LYS A 5 42.67 34.06 -5.44
N PRO A 6 43.97 34.10 -5.81
CA PRO A 6 44.97 33.04 -5.57
C PRO A 6 45.99 33.37 -4.45
N PHE A 7 46.88 32.43 -4.12
CA PHE A 7 48.19 32.78 -3.55
C PHE A 7 49.32 32.08 -4.31
N SER A 8 50.13 32.91 -4.96
CA SER A 8 51.47 32.60 -5.47
C SER A 8 52.52 32.91 -4.40
N ASN A 9 53.67 32.25 -4.55
CA ASN A 9 54.99 32.56 -4.02
C ASN A 9 55.29 32.23 -2.55
N CYS A 10 56.02 31.12 -2.37
CA CYS A 10 57.29 31.15 -1.63
C CYS A 10 58.30 30.26 -2.35
N LEU A 11 59.24 30.90 -3.04
CA LEU A 11 60.49 30.30 -3.48
C LEU A 11 61.49 30.32 -2.31
N ALA A 12 62.31 29.28 -2.24
CA ALA A 12 63.58 29.16 -1.52
C ALA A 12 63.58 28.91 0.00
N LEU A 13 63.65 27.62 0.34
CA LEU A 13 64.72 27.12 1.21
C LEU A 13 65.06 25.69 0.76
N TRP A 14 66.09 25.60 -0.09
CA TRP A 14 66.77 24.33 -0.36
C TRP A 14 67.75 24.08 0.78
N LEU A 15 67.64 22.94 1.47
CA LEU A 15 68.76 22.06 1.80
C LEU A 15 68.28 20.79 2.53
N ALA A 16 68.90 19.68 2.13
CA ALA A 16 69.02 18.40 2.83
C ALA A 16 67.84 17.41 2.77
N LEU A 17 67.73 16.72 1.63
CA LEU A 17 67.64 15.25 1.58
C LEU A 17 68.07 14.82 0.17
N GLY A 18 69.08 13.97 0.09
CA GLY A 18 69.72 13.55 -1.16
C GLY A 18 68.78 12.73 -2.05
N LEU A 19 67.96 13.41 -2.84
CA LEU A 19 67.36 12.87 -4.05
C LEU A 19 68.14 13.47 -5.22
N LEU A 20 68.63 12.62 -6.12
CA LEU A 20 69.30 13.06 -7.33
C LEU A 20 68.36 13.99 -8.12
N PRO A 21 68.85 15.06 -8.78
CA PRO A 21 68.01 16.01 -9.53
C PRO A 21 67.04 15.33 -10.52
N GLY A 22 67.40 14.16 -11.04
CA GLY A 22 66.57 13.35 -11.92
C GLY A 22 65.32 12.73 -11.28
N GLU A 23 65.33 12.40 -9.98
CA GLU A 23 64.18 11.79 -9.31
C GLU A 23 63.09 12.82 -8.98
N LEU A 24 63.49 14.05 -8.62
CA LEU A 24 62.57 15.18 -8.45
C LEU A 24 61.95 15.61 -9.78
N TRP A 25 62.71 15.58 -10.88
CA TRP A 25 62.20 15.86 -12.23
C TRP A 25 61.26 14.77 -12.74
N ALA A 26 61.60 13.49 -12.51
CA ALA A 26 60.75 12.36 -12.88
C ALA A 26 59.45 12.31 -12.06
N ALA A 27 59.50 12.61 -10.77
CA ALA A 27 58.31 12.73 -9.93
C ALA A 27 57.42 13.91 -10.36
N GLY A 28 58.03 15.06 -10.70
CA GLY A 28 57.32 16.23 -11.25
C GLY A 28 56.64 15.94 -12.60
N ALA A 29 57.34 15.27 -13.52
CA ALA A 29 56.80 14.88 -14.82
C ALA A 29 55.70 13.82 -14.69
N LYS A 30 55.86 12.83 -13.80
CA LYS A 30 54.81 11.84 -13.49
C LYS A 30 53.55 12.52 -12.94
N GLN A 31 53.71 13.48 -12.03
CA GLN A 31 52.61 14.25 -11.44
C GLN A 31 51.88 15.15 -12.46
N GLN A 32 52.63 15.75 -13.40
CA GLN A 32 52.07 16.54 -14.49
C GLN A 32 51.32 15.67 -15.51
N ASN A 33 51.81 14.46 -15.77
CA ASN A 33 51.17 13.51 -16.69
C ASN A 33 49.87 12.91 -16.13
N ILE A 34 49.82 12.58 -14.83
CA ILE A 34 48.61 12.04 -14.20
C ILE A 34 47.50 13.09 -14.08
N SER A 35 47.85 14.34 -13.75
CA SER A 35 46.87 15.44 -13.64
C SER A 35 46.20 15.73 -14.99
N SER A 36 46.98 15.83 -16.07
CA SER A 36 46.44 15.98 -17.43
C SER A 36 45.52 14.81 -17.82
N CYS A 37 45.91 13.57 -17.45
CA CYS A 37 45.08 12.39 -17.69
C CYS A 37 43.73 12.46 -16.96
N LEU A 38 43.75 12.82 -15.67
CA LEU A 38 42.55 12.97 -14.85
C LEU A 38 41.58 14.01 -15.42
N GLU A 39 42.09 15.17 -15.84
CA GLU A 39 41.26 16.22 -16.45
C GLU A 39 40.61 15.77 -17.76
N SER A 40 41.34 15.02 -18.59
CA SER A 40 40.78 14.40 -19.79
C SER A 40 39.66 13.41 -19.47
N GLY A 41 39.85 12.57 -18.44
CA GLY A 41 38.83 11.61 -17.99
C GLY A 41 37.58 12.28 -17.44
N LYS A 42 37.75 13.33 -16.63
CA LYS A 42 36.64 14.15 -16.12
C LYS A 42 35.88 14.83 -17.24
N LYS A 43 36.57 15.32 -18.28
CA LYS A 43 35.94 15.92 -19.46
C LYS A 43 35.09 14.90 -20.22
N ALA A 44 35.59 13.69 -20.44
CA ALA A 44 34.83 12.61 -21.07
C ALA A 44 33.60 12.22 -20.23
N TYR A 45 33.76 12.14 -18.90
CA TYR A 45 32.65 11.86 -17.99
C TYR A 45 31.58 12.95 -18.01
N ALA A 46 31.98 14.22 -18.01
CA ALA A 46 31.07 15.37 -18.10
C ALA A 46 30.31 15.38 -19.46
N ALA A 47 30.95 14.90 -20.53
CA ALA A 47 30.32 14.68 -21.82
C ALA A 47 29.39 13.45 -21.87
N LYS A 48 29.28 12.71 -20.74
CA LYS A 48 28.55 11.43 -20.61
C LYS A 48 29.06 10.32 -21.54
N ASP A 49 30.29 10.47 -22.05
CA ASP A 49 30.98 9.41 -22.78
C ASP A 49 31.66 8.48 -21.76
N TYR A 50 30.86 7.60 -21.16
CA TYR A 50 31.31 6.72 -20.09
C TYR A 50 32.33 5.69 -20.56
N LEU A 51 32.27 5.27 -21.83
CA LEU A 51 33.25 4.35 -22.41
C LEU A 51 34.62 5.03 -22.56
N GLN A 52 34.65 6.25 -23.09
CA GLN A 52 35.89 7.01 -23.17
C GLN A 52 36.43 7.38 -21.79
N ALA A 53 35.57 7.79 -20.86
CA ALA A 53 35.97 8.08 -19.48
C ALA A 53 36.63 6.86 -18.82
N GLN A 54 36.04 5.68 -18.99
CA GLN A 54 36.58 4.42 -18.48
C GLN A 54 37.97 4.12 -19.06
N ASP A 55 38.16 4.25 -20.38
CA ASP A 55 39.46 4.07 -21.02
C ASP A 55 40.50 5.06 -20.48
N VAL A 56 40.14 6.34 -20.41
CA VAL A 56 41.05 7.38 -19.95
C VAL A 56 41.47 7.13 -18.50
N PHE A 57 40.53 6.89 -17.59
CA PHE A 57 40.88 6.62 -16.19
C PHE A 57 41.67 5.30 -16.04
N THR A 58 41.40 4.30 -16.87
CA THR A 58 42.22 3.07 -16.91
C THR A 58 43.66 3.38 -17.33
N ARG A 59 43.87 4.28 -18.30
CA ARG A 59 45.20 4.77 -18.67
C ARG A 59 45.84 5.59 -17.54
N CYS A 60 45.08 6.39 -16.81
CA CYS A 60 45.60 7.12 -15.64
C CYS A 60 46.15 6.15 -14.59
N LEU A 61 45.45 5.04 -14.33
CA LEU A 61 45.94 4.01 -13.40
C LEU A 61 47.17 3.23 -13.90
N LYS A 62 47.46 3.22 -15.21
CA LYS A 62 48.74 2.69 -15.72
C LYS A 62 49.91 3.64 -15.42
N LEU A 63 49.66 4.94 -15.33
CA LEU A 63 50.67 5.94 -14.96
C LEU A 63 50.92 5.94 -13.45
N ASP A 64 49.86 5.81 -12.67
CA ASP A 64 49.93 5.78 -11.21
C ASP A 64 48.83 4.86 -10.63
N SER A 65 49.20 3.61 -10.31
CA SER A 65 48.27 2.55 -9.93
C SER A 65 47.53 2.80 -8.62
N ASP A 66 48.13 3.60 -7.74
CA ASP A 66 47.61 3.92 -6.41
C ASP A 66 46.98 5.32 -6.34
N ASN A 67 46.78 5.97 -7.49
CA ASN A 67 46.19 7.28 -7.55
C ASN A 67 44.71 7.24 -7.11
N VAL A 68 44.44 7.72 -5.90
CA VAL A 68 43.11 7.69 -5.28
C VAL A 68 42.05 8.35 -6.16
N GLU A 69 42.36 9.48 -6.79
CA GLU A 69 41.39 10.20 -7.62
C GLU A 69 41.03 9.41 -8.89
N ALA A 70 42.02 8.80 -9.55
CA ALA A 70 41.76 7.92 -10.69
C ALA A 70 40.97 6.67 -10.30
N LEU A 71 41.28 6.06 -9.15
CA LEU A 71 40.57 4.90 -8.62
C LEU A 71 39.10 5.22 -8.34
N LEU A 72 38.82 6.32 -7.64
CA LEU A 72 37.46 6.77 -7.33
C LEU A 72 36.69 7.16 -8.59
N SER A 73 37.35 7.83 -9.54
CA SER A 73 36.72 8.25 -10.79
C SER A 73 36.34 7.06 -11.66
N LEU A 74 37.24 6.07 -11.81
CA LEU A 74 36.94 4.84 -12.54
C LEU A 74 35.82 4.05 -11.85
N ALA A 75 35.84 3.96 -10.52
CA ALA A 75 34.77 3.30 -9.77
C ALA A 75 33.41 3.97 -9.99
N GLY A 76 33.35 5.31 -10.01
CA GLY A 76 32.13 6.06 -10.31
C GLY A 76 31.61 5.86 -11.74
N VAL A 77 32.50 5.76 -12.73
CA VAL A 77 32.15 5.41 -14.12
C VAL A 77 31.52 4.02 -14.19
N LEU A 78 32.16 3.03 -13.57
CA LEU A 78 31.67 1.65 -13.56
C LEU A 78 30.33 1.53 -12.85
N LEU A 79 30.13 2.28 -11.76
CA LEU A 79 28.84 2.34 -11.06
C LEU A 79 27.74 2.93 -11.95
N THR A 80 28.06 3.94 -12.77
CA THR A 80 27.13 4.52 -13.75
C THR A 80 26.77 3.55 -14.87
N GLN A 81 27.69 2.63 -15.19
CA GLN A 81 27.48 1.53 -16.14
C GLN A 81 26.84 0.29 -15.50
N ASP A 82 26.44 0.35 -14.22
CA ASP A 82 25.89 -0.75 -13.42
C ASP A 82 26.85 -1.95 -13.23
N ASP A 83 28.15 -1.78 -13.49
CA ASP A 83 29.18 -2.77 -13.13
C ASP A 83 29.53 -2.64 -11.64
N LEU A 84 28.65 -3.21 -10.80
CA LEU A 84 28.79 -3.18 -9.35
C LEU A 84 30.08 -3.85 -8.86
N LYS A 85 30.51 -4.93 -9.51
CA LYS A 85 31.71 -5.68 -9.12
C LYS A 85 32.98 -4.90 -9.45
N GLY A 86 33.04 -4.31 -10.65
CA GLY A 86 34.11 -3.41 -11.05
C GLY A 86 34.20 -2.19 -10.14
N ALA A 87 33.08 -1.53 -9.87
CA ALA A 87 33.02 -0.39 -8.97
C ALA A 87 33.51 -0.74 -7.56
N GLU A 88 33.03 -1.84 -6.97
CA GLU A 88 33.45 -2.31 -5.65
C GLU A 88 34.96 -2.57 -5.59
N LYS A 89 35.53 -3.19 -6.62
CA LYS A 89 36.97 -3.44 -6.73
C LYS A 89 37.77 -2.15 -6.63
N TYR A 90 37.42 -1.12 -7.41
CA TYR A 90 38.19 0.12 -7.46
C TYR A 90 37.94 1.04 -6.26
N PHE A 91 36.72 1.09 -5.70
CA PHE A 91 36.48 1.77 -4.42
C PHE A 91 37.26 1.10 -3.28
N THR A 92 37.31 -0.23 -3.24
CA THR A 92 38.11 -0.97 -2.24
C THR A 92 39.60 -0.70 -2.42
N ALA A 93 40.11 -0.67 -3.65
CA ALA A 93 41.50 -0.28 -3.91
C ALA A 93 41.79 1.15 -3.43
N ALA A 94 40.87 2.10 -3.67
CA ALA A 94 41.03 3.47 -3.19
C ALA A 94 41.16 3.53 -1.66
N THR A 95 40.39 2.73 -0.91
CA THR A 95 40.54 2.68 0.57
C THR A 95 41.91 2.20 1.05
N ARG A 96 42.66 1.44 0.23
CA ARG A 96 44.01 0.96 0.60
C ARG A 96 45.10 2.00 0.31
N SER A 97 44.91 2.79 -0.75
CA SER A 97 45.88 3.80 -1.20
C SER A 97 45.62 5.18 -0.58
N MET A 98 44.49 5.36 0.10
CA MET A 98 44.06 6.63 0.67
C MET A 98 44.74 6.96 2.00
N LYS A 99 45.25 8.19 2.13
CA LYS A 99 45.86 8.70 3.37
C LYS A 99 44.79 8.89 4.46
N ARG A 100 45.20 8.76 5.73
CA ARG A 100 44.30 8.87 6.89
C ARG A 100 43.49 10.18 6.93
N ASN A 101 44.06 11.29 6.49
CA ASN A 101 43.42 12.61 6.46
C ASN A 101 42.71 12.94 5.13
N SER A 102 42.50 11.95 4.26
CA SER A 102 41.82 12.17 2.99
C SER A 102 40.37 12.62 3.19
N PRO A 103 39.89 13.61 2.42
CA PRO A 103 38.49 14.02 2.48
C PRO A 103 37.53 12.98 1.86
N TYR A 104 38.04 11.99 1.14
CA TYR A 104 37.23 11.05 0.37
C TYR A 104 36.76 9.82 1.16
N TRP A 105 37.13 9.68 2.44
CA TRP A 105 36.76 8.52 3.25
C TRP A 105 35.23 8.34 3.36
N SER A 106 34.53 9.40 3.78
CA SER A 106 33.07 9.37 3.89
C SER A 106 32.40 9.03 2.55
N TYR A 107 32.79 9.72 1.47
CA TYR A 107 32.27 9.46 0.13
C TYR A 107 32.48 8.01 -0.30
N THR A 108 33.70 7.48 -0.14
CA THR A 108 34.06 6.13 -0.58
C THR A 108 33.27 5.06 0.17
N TYR A 109 33.13 5.20 1.50
CA TYR A 109 32.32 4.28 2.28
C TYR A 109 30.82 4.38 1.96
N SER A 110 30.31 5.57 1.64
CA SER A 110 28.92 5.72 1.20
C SER A 110 28.66 5.00 -0.13
N MET A 111 29.58 5.11 -1.10
CA MET A 111 29.46 4.41 -2.39
C MET A 111 29.57 2.89 -2.26
N LEU A 112 30.48 2.39 -1.41
CA LEU A 112 30.53 0.97 -1.07
C LEU A 112 29.24 0.50 -0.39
N GLY A 113 28.64 1.34 0.46
CA GLY A 113 27.33 1.11 1.08
C GLY A 113 26.22 0.98 0.03
N ASP A 114 26.16 1.91 -0.93
CA ASP A 114 25.18 1.89 -2.03
C ASP A 114 25.33 0.63 -2.90
N ILE A 115 26.57 0.22 -3.18
CA ILE A 115 26.84 -1.03 -3.92
C ILE A 115 26.35 -2.25 -3.13
N ALA A 116 26.66 -2.33 -1.84
CA ALA A 116 26.21 -3.41 -0.98
C ALA A 116 24.68 -3.45 -0.87
N LEU A 117 24.02 -2.29 -0.78
CA LEU A 117 22.57 -2.17 -0.77
C LEU A 117 21.94 -2.66 -2.09
N LYS A 118 22.50 -2.27 -3.24
CA LYS A 118 22.08 -2.77 -4.57
C LYS A 118 22.26 -4.28 -4.71
N GLN A 119 23.28 -4.85 -4.07
CA GLN A 119 23.51 -6.29 -3.98
C GLN A 119 22.67 -6.99 -2.90
N GLN A 120 21.73 -6.27 -2.25
CA GLN A 120 20.87 -6.77 -1.15
C GLN A 120 21.64 -7.26 0.09
N GLN A 121 22.87 -6.79 0.28
CA GLN A 121 23.71 -7.10 1.44
C GLN A 121 23.49 -6.06 2.55
N ASN A 122 22.29 -6.02 3.13
CA ASN A 122 21.85 -4.98 4.05
C ASN A 122 22.78 -4.78 5.27
N ASP A 123 23.24 -5.87 5.90
CA ASP A 123 24.14 -5.79 7.07
C ASP A 123 25.50 -5.18 6.72
N LYS A 124 26.02 -5.50 5.53
CA LYS A 124 27.27 -4.94 5.02
C LYS A 124 27.08 -3.46 4.70
N ALA A 125 25.96 -3.11 4.05
CA ALA A 125 25.62 -1.72 3.73
C ALA A 125 25.50 -0.86 5.00
N LEU A 126 24.81 -1.32 6.04
CA LEU A 126 24.71 -0.61 7.33
C LEU A 126 26.08 -0.35 7.96
N LYS A 127 27.00 -1.32 7.93
CA LYS A 127 28.36 -1.15 8.44
C LYS A 127 29.13 -0.10 7.62
N LEU A 128 28.99 -0.13 6.30
CA LEU A 128 29.67 0.81 5.40
C LEU A 128 29.12 2.23 5.54
N TYR A 129 27.80 2.41 5.59
CA TYR A 129 27.20 3.72 5.87
C TYR A 129 27.57 4.24 7.25
N SER A 130 27.62 3.37 8.28
CA SER A 130 28.04 3.80 9.62
C SER A 130 29.51 4.27 9.62
N LYS A 131 30.41 3.55 8.93
CA LYS A 131 31.78 4.02 8.70
C LYS A 131 31.81 5.35 7.96
N SER A 132 30.99 5.54 6.93
CA SER A 132 30.92 6.84 6.23
C SER A 132 30.55 7.98 7.18
N LEU A 133 29.61 7.75 8.10
CA LEU A 133 29.14 8.72 9.09
C LEU A 133 30.16 8.99 10.20
N GLU A 134 31.04 8.04 10.51
CA GLU A 134 32.19 8.28 11.41
C GLU A 134 33.16 9.34 10.84
N TYR A 135 33.33 9.38 9.51
CA TYR A 135 34.15 10.41 8.85
C TYR A 135 33.39 11.72 8.57
N ASN A 136 32.09 11.64 8.31
CA ASN A 136 31.22 12.80 8.13
C ASN A 136 29.79 12.46 8.55
N ALA A 137 29.39 12.91 9.74
CA ALA A 137 28.06 12.69 10.29
C ALA A 137 26.93 13.32 9.44
N ALA A 138 27.25 14.28 8.57
CA ALA A 138 26.32 14.94 7.66
C ALA A 138 26.32 14.31 6.25
N ASN A 139 26.85 13.09 6.06
CA ASN A 139 26.77 12.42 4.77
C ASN A 139 25.33 11.99 4.46
N VAL A 140 24.63 12.77 3.62
CA VAL A 140 23.21 12.57 3.30
C VAL A 140 22.93 11.21 2.68
N ASN A 141 23.78 10.75 1.74
CA ASN A 141 23.61 9.43 1.11
C ASN A 141 23.61 8.30 2.15
N SER A 142 24.47 8.38 3.15
CA SER A 142 24.55 7.38 4.22
C SER A 142 23.38 7.47 5.19
N LEU A 143 22.91 8.67 5.52
CA LEU A 143 21.68 8.85 6.32
C LEU A 143 20.48 8.25 5.59
N VAL A 144 20.29 8.59 4.32
CA VAL A 144 19.20 8.04 3.48
C VAL A 144 19.32 6.52 3.33
N GLY A 145 20.53 6.02 3.05
CA GLY A 145 20.80 4.59 2.88
C GLY A 145 20.49 3.79 4.15
N LYS A 146 20.87 4.29 5.33
CA LYS A 146 20.47 3.68 6.61
C LYS A 146 18.96 3.74 6.81
N GLY A 147 18.33 4.88 6.54
CA GLY A 147 16.88 5.04 6.62
C GLY A 147 16.14 4.01 5.77
N VAL A 148 16.56 3.79 4.52
CA VAL A 148 15.95 2.79 3.60
C VAL A 148 16.10 1.36 4.13
N ILE A 149 17.27 1.00 4.67
CA ILE A 149 17.49 -0.34 5.20
C ILE A 149 16.63 -0.60 6.44
N VAL A 150 16.60 0.36 7.35
CA VAL A 150 15.87 0.25 8.62
C VAL A 150 14.35 0.28 8.37
N GLU A 151 13.88 1.06 7.39
CA GLU A 151 12.49 1.01 6.88
C GLU A 151 12.15 -0.39 6.37
N TYR A 152 13.03 -1.01 5.57
CA TYR A 152 12.84 -2.36 5.04
C TYR A 152 12.84 -3.43 6.15
N GLN A 153 13.56 -3.20 7.23
CA GLN A 153 13.57 -4.06 8.43
C GLN A 153 12.33 -3.87 9.32
N GLY A 154 11.46 -2.93 8.99
CA GLY A 154 10.21 -2.65 9.72
C GLY A 154 10.34 -1.62 10.83
N ASP A 155 11.55 -1.11 11.10
CA ASP A 155 11.76 -0.01 12.06
C ASP A 155 11.49 1.34 11.37
N LYS A 156 10.21 1.62 11.16
CA LYS A 156 9.77 2.86 10.53
C LYS A 156 10.08 4.10 11.38
N GLN A 157 10.18 3.98 12.70
CA GLN A 157 10.55 5.11 13.57
C GLN A 157 12.01 5.50 13.34
N GLY A 158 12.93 4.54 13.41
CA GLY A 158 14.35 4.77 13.13
C GLY A 158 14.57 5.28 11.70
N ALA A 159 13.80 4.77 10.74
CA ALA A 159 13.82 5.29 9.36
C ALA A 159 13.44 6.77 9.28
N SER A 160 12.34 7.18 9.92
CA SER A 160 11.91 8.58 9.97
C SER A 160 12.97 9.49 10.60
N GLU A 161 13.65 9.05 11.65
CA GLU A 161 14.75 9.80 12.27
C GLU A 161 15.93 10.01 11.32
N TYR A 162 16.32 8.98 10.56
CA TYR A 162 17.36 9.09 9.54
C TYR A 162 16.96 10.03 8.40
N TYR A 163 15.70 9.97 7.93
CA TYR A 163 15.23 10.88 6.90
C TYR A 163 15.12 12.32 7.38
N ARG A 164 14.66 12.57 8.61
CA ARG A 164 14.69 13.90 9.22
C ARG A 164 16.13 14.43 9.32
N SER A 165 17.07 13.60 9.75
CA SER A 165 18.49 13.96 9.82
C SER A 165 19.06 14.30 8.44
N ALA A 166 18.73 13.52 7.41
CA ALA A 166 19.10 13.79 6.02
C ALA A 166 18.53 15.13 5.53
N LEU A 167 17.26 15.41 5.83
CA LEU A 167 16.58 16.65 5.45
C LEU A 167 17.07 17.87 6.24
N ALA A 168 17.63 17.69 7.43
CA ALA A 168 18.27 18.77 8.17
C ALA A 168 19.57 19.24 7.48
N VAL A 169 20.28 18.33 6.82
CA VAL A 169 21.53 18.62 6.09
C VAL A 169 21.26 19.07 4.66
N GLU A 170 20.49 18.27 3.91
CA GLU A 170 20.05 18.58 2.56
C GLU A 170 18.52 18.55 2.56
N PRO A 171 17.88 19.71 2.78
CA PRO A 171 16.42 19.77 2.74
C PRO A 171 15.83 19.25 1.41
N LEU A 172 16.66 19.19 0.33
CA LEU A 172 16.44 18.94 -1.14
C LEU A 172 16.44 17.49 -1.51
N ASN A 173 16.69 16.65 -0.52
CA ASN A 173 16.71 15.25 -0.75
C ASN A 173 15.28 14.72 -1.00
N LEU A 174 14.90 14.64 -2.28
CA LEU A 174 13.58 14.17 -2.72
C LEU A 174 13.32 12.73 -2.25
N ILE A 175 14.38 11.92 -2.14
CA ILE A 175 14.28 10.53 -1.67
C ILE A 175 13.87 10.53 -0.19
N ALA A 176 14.62 11.21 0.66
CA ALA A 176 14.32 11.32 2.10
C ALA A 176 12.92 11.91 2.33
N ARG A 177 12.56 12.99 1.60
CA ARG A 177 11.25 13.63 1.74
C ARG A 177 10.10 12.72 1.34
N LYS A 178 10.17 12.08 0.18
CA LYS A 178 9.11 11.17 -0.29
C LYS A 178 8.93 10.00 0.67
N ARG A 179 10.04 9.44 1.17
CA ARG A 179 10.01 8.36 2.15
C ARG A 179 9.41 8.82 3.48
N LEU A 180 9.82 9.99 3.97
CA LEU A 180 9.27 10.58 5.20
C LEU A 180 7.77 10.87 5.10
N ILE A 181 7.29 11.45 4.00
CA ILE A 181 5.83 11.70 3.79
C ILE A 181 5.00 10.42 3.92
N ASN A 182 5.52 9.28 3.44
CA ASN A 182 4.83 8.00 3.56
C ASN A 182 4.81 7.46 5.00
N LEU A 183 5.65 8.00 5.89
CA LEU A 183 5.78 7.62 7.30
C LEU A 183 5.18 8.66 8.26
N GLU A 184 5.03 9.92 7.84
CA GLU A 184 4.59 11.06 8.66
C GLU A 184 3.31 10.81 9.50
N PRO A 185 2.20 10.23 8.99
CA PRO A 185 1.02 10.06 9.83
C PRO A 185 1.21 9.08 10.99
N ASP A 186 2.17 8.15 10.88
CA ASP A 186 2.39 7.09 11.89
C ASP A 186 3.44 7.48 12.96
N TYR A 187 4.34 8.44 12.67
CA TYR A 187 5.57 8.66 13.46
C TYR A 187 5.90 10.12 13.79
N LEU A 188 4.94 11.03 13.64
CA LEU A 188 5.07 12.39 14.17
C LEU A 188 4.88 12.36 15.69
N THR A 189 5.71 13.12 16.40
CA THR A 189 5.47 13.38 17.84
C THR A 189 4.26 14.29 18.01
N ASN A 190 3.65 14.30 19.20
CA ASN A 190 2.52 15.20 19.49
C ASN A 190 2.88 16.67 19.21
N ASP A 191 4.12 17.08 19.54
CA ASP A 191 4.61 18.44 19.31
C ASP A 191 4.76 18.76 17.81
N GLU A 192 5.23 17.81 17.01
CA GLU A 192 5.33 17.97 15.56
C GLU A 192 3.95 18.06 14.91
N MET A 193 3.00 17.21 15.32
CA MET A 193 1.61 17.26 14.84
C MET A 193 0.96 18.60 15.20
N LEU A 194 1.13 19.05 16.45
CA LEU A 194 0.60 20.32 16.92
C LEU A 194 1.21 21.50 16.16
N THR A 195 2.53 21.49 15.93
CA THR A 195 3.23 22.49 15.11
C THR A 195 2.67 22.52 13.69
N ALA A 196 2.44 21.36 13.08
CA ALA A 196 1.86 21.27 11.75
C ALA A 196 0.41 21.79 11.73
N LEU A 197 -0.40 21.51 12.74
CA LEU A 197 -1.76 22.05 12.85
C LEU A 197 -1.78 23.58 12.99
N LYS A 198 -0.85 24.16 13.74
CA LYS A 198 -0.69 25.63 13.83
C LYS A 198 -0.37 26.24 12.47
N GLN A 199 0.55 25.63 11.72
CA GLN A 199 0.90 26.07 10.35
C GLN A 199 -0.30 26.01 9.39
N ARG A 200 -1.31 25.19 9.69
CA ARG A 200 -2.54 25.00 8.90
C ARG A 200 -3.71 25.87 9.35
N TYR A 201 -3.50 26.71 10.36
CA TYR A 201 -4.57 27.46 11.02
C TYR A 201 -5.71 26.55 11.51
N ALA A 202 -5.37 25.33 11.93
CA ALA A 202 -6.32 24.33 12.41
C ALA A 202 -6.49 24.36 13.93
N VAL A 203 -5.57 25.01 14.63
CA VAL A 203 -5.57 25.26 16.08
C VAL A 203 -5.04 26.67 16.34
N GLU A 204 -5.30 27.18 17.54
CA GLU A 204 -4.79 28.49 17.96
C GLU A 204 -3.24 28.53 18.01
N PRO A 205 -2.60 29.66 17.67
CA PRO A 205 -1.13 29.76 17.64
C PRO A 205 -0.45 29.45 18.98
N ASP A 206 -1.13 29.74 20.10
CA ASP A 206 -0.64 29.53 21.46
C ASP A 206 -0.99 28.16 22.05
N ALA A 207 -1.69 27.28 21.31
CA ALA A 207 -2.03 25.94 21.76
C ALA A 207 -0.78 25.15 22.20
N THR A 208 -0.79 24.58 23.40
CA THR A 208 0.35 23.85 23.98
C THR A 208 0.16 22.33 24.00
N GLU A 209 -1.07 21.85 23.85
CA GLU A 209 -1.41 20.43 23.97
C GLU A 209 -2.15 19.92 22.73
N LEU A 210 -1.86 18.68 22.35
CA LEU A 210 -2.55 17.98 21.27
C LEU A 210 -3.70 17.15 21.86
N THR A 211 -4.94 17.53 21.54
CA THR A 211 -6.15 16.76 21.90
C THR A 211 -6.37 15.59 20.93
N ASP A 212 -7.17 14.59 21.32
CA ASP A 212 -7.55 13.48 20.43
C ASP A 212 -8.28 13.97 19.18
N GLU A 213 -9.11 15.02 19.31
CA GLU A 213 -9.80 15.67 18.20
C GLU A 213 -8.81 16.31 17.22
N ASN A 214 -7.82 17.05 17.74
CA ASN A 214 -6.76 17.66 16.94
C ASN A 214 -5.89 16.61 16.24
N LYS A 215 -5.60 15.50 16.93
CA LYS A 215 -4.88 14.37 16.35
C LYS A 215 -5.64 13.78 15.16
N ALA A 216 -6.93 13.48 15.34
CA ALA A 216 -7.80 12.96 14.29
C ALA A 216 -7.94 13.96 13.12
N LEU A 217 -8.00 15.26 13.41
CA LEU A 217 -8.03 16.31 12.39
C LEU A 217 -6.73 16.36 11.59
N PHE A 218 -5.57 16.28 12.25
CA PHE A 218 -4.28 16.22 11.56
C PHE A 218 -4.23 15.03 10.59
N GLU A 219 -4.60 13.84 11.07
CA GLU A 219 -4.58 12.60 10.27
C GLU A 219 -5.48 12.75 9.03
N LYS A 220 -6.68 13.29 9.19
CA LYS A 220 -7.61 13.55 8.08
C LYS A 220 -7.04 14.52 7.03
N ILE A 221 -6.53 15.67 7.47
CA ILE A 221 -5.94 16.67 6.57
C ILE A 221 -4.74 16.05 5.84
N HIS A 222 -3.85 15.38 6.56
CA HIS A 222 -2.65 14.79 5.99
C HIS A 222 -2.97 13.67 4.99
N GLN A 223 -3.94 12.80 5.29
CA GLN A 223 -4.42 11.79 4.34
C GLN A 223 -5.01 12.44 3.07
N ALA A 224 -5.75 13.54 3.19
CA ALA A 224 -6.28 14.26 2.05
C ALA A 224 -5.16 14.81 1.15
N GLU A 225 -4.06 15.29 1.73
CA GLU A 225 -2.86 15.73 0.99
C GLU A 225 -2.17 14.58 0.27
N GLN A 226 -1.96 13.46 0.95
CA GLN A 226 -1.37 12.25 0.36
C GLN A 226 -2.22 11.72 -0.81
N ARG A 227 -3.55 11.90 -0.74
CA ARG A 227 -4.50 11.59 -1.82
C ARG A 227 -4.59 12.67 -2.90
N ARG A 228 -3.60 13.57 -2.99
CA ARG A 228 -3.50 14.66 -3.98
C ARG A 228 -4.63 15.69 -3.91
N GLY A 229 -5.16 15.95 -2.71
CA GLY A 229 -6.22 16.93 -2.48
C GLY A 229 -5.87 18.36 -2.94
N ILE A 230 -4.60 18.75 -2.78
CA ILE A 230 -4.09 20.05 -3.26
C ILE A 230 -4.18 20.15 -4.78
N ASP A 231 -3.74 19.12 -5.52
CA ASP A 231 -3.82 19.09 -6.97
C ASP A 231 -5.28 19.13 -7.45
N TYR A 232 -6.18 18.46 -6.74
CA TYR A 232 -7.62 18.53 -7.03
C TYR A 232 -8.14 19.97 -6.91
N LEU A 233 -7.80 20.69 -5.83
CA LEU A 233 -8.21 22.10 -5.66
C LEU A 233 -7.64 22.97 -6.78
N LYS A 234 -6.36 22.80 -7.13
CA LYS A 234 -5.72 23.54 -8.22
C LYS A 234 -6.36 23.30 -9.58
N ASN A 235 -6.83 22.08 -9.83
CA ASN A 235 -7.53 21.75 -11.08
C ASN A 235 -8.98 22.28 -11.09
N LYS A 236 -9.63 22.36 -9.93
CA LYS A 236 -11.02 22.81 -9.81
C LYS A 236 -11.16 24.33 -9.85
N TYR A 237 -10.24 25.05 -9.22
CA TYR A 237 -10.27 26.52 -9.13
C TYR A 237 -9.21 27.13 -10.04
N ALA A 238 -9.62 27.97 -10.99
CA ALA A 238 -8.69 28.71 -11.87
C ALA A 238 -7.67 29.54 -11.07
N LYS A 239 -8.07 30.03 -9.89
CA LYS A 239 -7.19 30.59 -8.87
C LYS A 239 -7.66 30.08 -7.50
N VAL A 240 -6.83 29.28 -6.84
CA VAL A 240 -7.16 28.76 -5.51
C VAL A 240 -7.18 29.91 -4.50
N PRO A 241 -8.21 30.03 -3.64
CA PRO A 241 -8.21 31.00 -2.54
C PRO A 241 -6.98 30.84 -1.65
N SER A 242 -6.34 31.96 -1.30
CA SER A 242 -5.07 31.98 -0.55
C SER A 242 -5.16 31.35 0.84
N GLU A 243 -6.36 31.33 1.40
CA GLU A 243 -6.67 30.73 2.69
C GLU A 243 -6.78 29.22 2.63
N TYR A 244 -6.82 28.57 1.45
CA TYR A 244 -6.95 27.11 1.34
C TYR A 244 -5.61 26.37 1.38
N ILE A 245 -4.57 26.99 0.84
CA ILE A 245 -3.24 26.38 0.72
C ILE A 245 -2.24 27.36 1.30
N VAL A 246 -1.47 26.89 2.28
CA VAL A 246 -0.29 27.61 2.77
C VAL A 246 0.96 27.00 2.14
N THR A 247 1.89 27.87 1.75
CA THR A 247 3.22 27.44 1.29
C THR A 247 4.23 27.74 2.38
N ILE A 248 4.82 26.70 2.97
CA ILE A 248 5.95 26.86 3.88
C ILE A 248 7.27 26.80 3.10
N ASN A 249 8.29 27.48 3.64
CA ASN A 249 9.58 27.68 2.97
C ASN A 249 9.45 28.36 1.61
N LYS A 250 8.57 29.36 1.52
CA LYS A 250 8.36 30.18 0.32
C LYS A 250 9.68 30.78 -0.16
N ASP A 251 9.85 30.89 -1.48
CA ASP A 251 11.03 31.44 -2.15
C ASP A 251 12.32 30.63 -1.92
N THR A 252 12.17 29.42 -1.40
CA THR A 252 13.22 28.40 -1.38
C THR A 252 12.90 27.33 -2.42
N SER A 253 13.85 26.45 -2.73
CA SER A 253 13.60 25.27 -3.55
C SER A 253 12.68 24.21 -2.88
N PHE A 254 12.03 24.55 -1.76
CA PHE A 254 11.31 23.65 -0.84
C PHE A 254 9.91 24.03 -0.49
N GLU A 255 9.32 24.87 -1.30
CA GLU A 255 7.92 25.20 -1.17
C GLU A 255 7.11 23.92 -0.96
N ARG A 256 6.62 23.76 0.27
CA ARG A 256 5.69 22.69 0.61
C ARG A 256 4.35 23.36 0.74
N GLU A 257 3.48 22.96 -0.15
CA GLU A 257 2.08 23.34 -0.07
C GLU A 257 1.38 22.40 0.90
N MET A 258 0.57 23.00 1.76
CA MET A 258 -0.20 22.29 2.77
C MET A 258 -1.63 22.81 2.77
N LEU A 259 -2.60 21.90 2.92
CA LEU A 259 -3.99 22.26 3.16
C LEU A 259 -4.13 22.93 4.52
N THR A 260 -4.72 24.11 4.53
CA THR A 260 -5.23 24.71 5.77
C THR A 260 -6.52 24.00 6.19
N LEU A 261 -7.03 24.30 7.39
CA LEU A 261 -8.37 23.83 7.78
C LEU A 261 -9.46 24.29 6.80
N ALA A 262 -9.39 25.56 6.35
CA ALA A 262 -10.33 26.08 5.36
C ALA A 262 -10.23 25.34 4.03
N GLY A 263 -9.01 25.05 3.57
CA GLY A 263 -8.77 24.31 2.33
C GLY A 263 -9.23 22.86 2.40
N TYR A 264 -9.00 22.19 3.52
CA TYR A 264 -9.50 20.83 3.76
C TYR A 264 -11.03 20.78 3.74
N ASN A 265 -11.70 21.68 4.47
CA ASN A 265 -13.17 21.74 4.48
C ASN A 265 -13.73 22.05 3.08
N ALA A 266 -13.09 22.96 2.34
CA ALA A 266 -13.46 23.27 0.96
C ALA A 266 -13.25 22.09 0.01
N LEU A 267 -12.17 21.33 0.20
CA LEU A 267 -11.87 20.10 -0.54
C LEU A 267 -12.96 19.05 -0.31
N GLU A 268 -13.29 18.74 0.94
CA GLU A 268 -14.31 17.73 1.25
C GLU A 268 -15.67 18.08 0.66
N LYS A 269 -16.09 19.35 0.82
CA LYS A 269 -17.32 19.86 0.21
C LYS A 269 -17.29 19.77 -1.31
N SER A 270 -16.16 20.13 -1.93
CA SER A 270 -16.00 20.09 -3.38
C SER A 270 -16.09 18.67 -3.93
N ILE A 271 -15.47 17.70 -3.25
CA ILE A 271 -15.54 16.27 -3.62
C ILE A 271 -16.96 15.75 -3.44
N GLY A 272 -17.62 16.07 -2.32
CA GLY A 272 -19.01 15.69 -2.07
C GLY A 272 -19.95 16.18 -3.17
N GLN A 273 -19.79 17.44 -3.60
CA GLN A 273 -20.56 18.01 -4.71
C GLN A 273 -20.30 17.30 -6.04
N ASP A 274 -19.04 17.00 -6.37
CA ASP A 274 -18.71 16.30 -7.61
C ASP A 274 -19.20 14.84 -7.59
N ALA A 275 -19.22 14.21 -6.41
CA ALA A 275 -19.73 12.87 -6.24
C ALA A 275 -21.21 12.76 -6.63
N ILE A 276 -22.02 13.77 -6.33
CA ILE A 276 -23.43 13.82 -6.75
C ILE A 276 -23.54 13.68 -8.27
N ALA A 277 -22.78 14.47 -9.02
CA ALA A 277 -22.80 14.44 -10.48
C ALA A 277 -22.31 13.08 -11.03
N VAL A 278 -21.31 12.47 -10.39
CA VAL A 278 -20.83 11.12 -10.74
C VAL A 278 -21.89 10.07 -10.51
N PHE A 279 -22.59 10.09 -9.37
CA PHE A 279 -23.66 9.13 -9.08
C PHE A 279 -24.85 9.29 -10.03
N GLN A 280 -25.23 10.52 -10.37
CA GLN A 280 -26.26 10.77 -11.38
C GLN A 280 -25.87 10.21 -12.75
N LYS A 281 -24.60 10.37 -13.14
CA LYS A 281 -24.08 9.84 -14.43
C LYS A 281 -24.15 8.32 -14.52
N VAL A 282 -24.01 7.61 -13.39
CA VAL A 282 -24.15 6.14 -13.33
C VAL A 282 -25.60 5.69 -13.06
N GLY A 283 -26.58 6.59 -13.20
CA GLY A 283 -28.01 6.26 -13.19
C GLY A 283 -28.70 6.35 -11.83
N VAL A 284 -28.06 6.92 -10.80
CA VAL A 284 -28.71 7.14 -9.51
C VAL A 284 -29.63 8.37 -9.59
N PRO A 285 -30.93 8.24 -9.25
CA PRO A 285 -31.84 9.39 -9.18
C PRO A 285 -31.39 10.37 -8.09
N ILE A 286 -31.47 11.68 -8.36
CA ILE A 286 -31.00 12.72 -7.43
C ILE A 286 -31.60 12.59 -6.02
N LYS A 287 -32.86 12.20 -5.93
CA LYS A 287 -33.60 11.99 -4.66
C LYS A 287 -33.01 10.86 -3.79
N ASP A 288 -32.26 9.93 -4.39
CA ASP A 288 -31.73 8.75 -3.72
C ASP A 288 -30.21 8.88 -3.44
N VAL A 289 -29.54 9.90 -3.96
CA VAL A 289 -28.07 10.05 -3.89
C VAL A 289 -27.56 10.11 -2.44
N PHE A 290 -28.23 10.89 -1.58
CA PHE A 290 -27.84 11.05 -0.17
C PHE A 290 -28.21 9.85 0.72
N ASP A 291 -29.05 8.94 0.20
CA ASP A 291 -29.45 7.71 0.88
C ASP A 291 -28.75 6.47 0.31
N LEU A 292 -27.77 6.67 -0.56
CA LEU A 292 -26.87 5.61 -1.00
C LEU A 292 -26.12 5.03 0.20
N ARG A 293 -25.94 3.72 0.16
CA ARG A 293 -25.25 2.97 1.21
C ARG A 293 -24.07 2.21 0.63
N ASP A 294 -23.06 1.95 1.44
CA ASP A 294 -21.99 1.06 1.07
C ASP A 294 -22.45 -0.40 1.11
N MET A 295 -21.56 -1.33 0.76
CA MET A 295 -21.86 -2.76 0.73
C MET A 295 -22.07 -3.39 2.11
N LYS A 296 -21.94 -2.62 3.20
CA LYS A 296 -22.27 -3.02 4.57
C LYS A 296 -23.62 -2.44 5.02
N GLY A 297 -24.19 -1.53 4.25
CA GLY A 297 -25.46 -0.86 4.56
C GLY A 297 -25.30 0.49 5.27
N GLU A 298 -24.08 1.01 5.40
CA GLU A 298 -23.83 2.31 6.02
C GLU A 298 -23.99 3.44 5.01
N LYS A 299 -24.50 4.60 5.42
CA LYS A 299 -24.64 5.75 4.50
C LYS A 299 -23.26 6.21 3.99
N ILE A 300 -23.21 6.55 2.71
CA ILE A 300 -21.97 7.02 2.07
C ILE A 300 -21.79 8.54 2.14
N PHE A 301 -22.85 9.26 2.50
CA PHE A 301 -22.83 10.70 2.75
C PHE A 301 -23.02 10.98 4.24
N THR A 302 -22.31 11.97 4.73
CA THR A 302 -22.51 12.60 6.03
C THR A 302 -23.75 13.51 6.00
N PRO A 303 -24.31 13.90 7.16
CA PRO A 303 -25.36 14.93 7.23
C PRO A 303 -24.95 16.26 6.57
N GLU A 304 -23.65 16.57 6.57
CA GLU A 304 -23.07 17.78 5.97
C GLU A 304 -22.89 17.67 4.45
N SER A 305 -23.40 16.60 3.82
CA SER A 305 -23.29 16.35 2.38
C SER A 305 -21.84 16.15 1.88
N THR A 306 -20.94 15.74 2.76
CA THR A 306 -19.60 15.25 2.41
C THR A 306 -19.59 13.72 2.34
N LEU A 307 -18.57 13.14 1.73
CA LEU A 307 -18.44 11.69 1.69
C LEU A 307 -17.89 11.16 3.02
N THR A 308 -18.44 10.04 3.49
CA THR A 308 -17.78 9.23 4.53
C THR A 308 -16.52 8.58 3.96
N GLU A 309 -15.69 7.94 4.79
CA GLU A 309 -14.52 7.21 4.30
C GLU A 309 -14.92 6.09 3.31
N SER A 310 -15.94 5.28 3.66
CA SER A 310 -16.48 4.29 2.73
C SER A 310 -17.14 4.94 1.52
N GLY A 311 -17.77 6.11 1.69
CA GLY A 311 -18.32 6.87 0.59
C GLY A 311 -17.28 7.38 -0.41
N PHE A 312 -16.09 7.77 0.06
CA PHE A 312 -14.98 8.11 -0.82
C PHE A 312 -14.56 6.89 -1.66
N TYR A 313 -14.45 5.71 -1.05
CA TYR A 313 -14.18 4.47 -1.80
C TYR A 313 -15.24 4.23 -2.87
N VAL A 314 -16.52 4.29 -2.49
CA VAL A 314 -17.65 4.12 -3.42
C VAL A 314 -17.60 5.11 -4.58
N TYR A 315 -17.34 6.38 -4.29
CA TYR A 315 -17.17 7.42 -5.31
C TYR A 315 -16.04 7.09 -6.29
N THR A 316 -14.88 6.64 -5.79
CA THR A 316 -13.75 6.25 -6.66
C THR A 316 -14.04 5.04 -7.53
N GLU A 317 -14.88 4.10 -7.07
CA GLU A 317 -15.33 2.97 -7.87
C GLU A 317 -16.35 3.41 -8.94
N ALA A 318 -17.26 4.32 -8.60
CA ALA A 318 -18.20 4.91 -9.54
C ALA A 318 -17.48 5.69 -10.66
N LEU A 319 -16.40 6.42 -10.34
CA LEU A 319 -15.53 7.07 -11.34
C LEU A 319 -14.93 6.07 -12.34
N LYS A 320 -14.68 4.83 -11.92
CA LYS A 320 -14.19 3.73 -12.77
C LYS A 320 -15.32 2.99 -13.49
N GLY A 321 -16.56 3.45 -13.36
CA GLY A 321 -17.75 2.80 -13.92
C GLY A 321 -18.17 1.52 -13.18
N ARG A 322 -17.68 1.30 -11.95
CA ARG A 322 -18.02 0.12 -11.14
C ARG A 322 -19.05 0.48 -10.08
N LYS A 323 -20.15 -0.28 -10.02
CA LYS A 323 -21.15 -0.14 -8.95
C LYS A 323 -20.60 -0.80 -7.68
N ALA A 324 -20.36 0.01 -6.65
CA ALA A 324 -19.89 -0.43 -5.33
C ALA A 324 -20.81 0.05 -4.18
N PHE A 325 -22.05 0.40 -4.50
CA PHE A 325 -23.04 0.92 -3.54
C PHE A 325 -24.36 0.17 -3.63
N LEU A 326 -25.17 0.34 -2.59
CA LEU A 326 -26.54 -0.13 -2.47
C LEU A 326 -27.51 1.04 -2.59
N MET A 327 -28.59 0.84 -3.34
CA MET A 327 -29.75 1.75 -3.31
C MET A 327 -30.42 1.73 -1.93
N PRO A 328 -31.27 2.71 -1.57
CA PRO A 328 -31.90 2.79 -0.23
C PRO A 328 -32.65 1.52 0.19
N ASN A 329 -33.27 0.82 -0.78
CA ASN A 329 -34.05 -0.41 -0.54
C ASN A 329 -33.33 -1.71 -0.96
N GLU A 330 -32.07 -1.62 -1.42
CA GLU A 330 -31.30 -2.80 -1.84
C GLU A 330 -30.82 -3.59 -0.62
N ALA A 331 -30.92 -4.92 -0.66
CA ALA A 331 -30.47 -5.74 0.46
C ALA A 331 -28.93 -5.74 0.55
N VAL A 332 -28.42 -5.70 1.78
CA VAL A 332 -26.98 -5.88 2.03
C VAL A 332 -26.59 -7.29 1.58
N PRO A 333 -25.58 -7.44 0.70
CA PRO A 333 -25.16 -8.75 0.25
C PRO A 333 -24.51 -9.53 1.41
N PRO A 334 -24.69 -10.85 1.46
CA PRO A 334 -24.06 -11.67 2.48
C PRO A 334 -22.53 -11.61 2.38
N THR A 335 -21.87 -11.47 3.52
CA THR A 335 -20.40 -11.48 3.58
C THR A 335 -19.85 -12.87 3.22
N GLN A 336 -18.60 -12.93 2.75
CA GLN A 336 -17.95 -14.20 2.47
C GLN A 336 -17.90 -15.11 3.70
N ALA A 337 -17.69 -14.54 4.89
CA ALA A 337 -17.71 -15.27 6.15
C ALA A 337 -19.10 -15.87 6.45
N PHE A 338 -20.18 -15.13 6.14
CA PHE A 338 -21.54 -15.65 6.26
C PHE A 338 -21.80 -16.78 5.25
N LEU A 339 -21.40 -16.62 3.99
CA LEU A 339 -21.54 -17.66 2.96
C LEU A 339 -20.75 -18.93 3.31
N ALA A 340 -19.59 -18.79 3.96
CA ALA A 340 -18.82 -19.92 4.47
C ALA A 340 -19.59 -20.67 5.58
N LYS A 341 -20.24 -19.95 6.52
CA LYS A 341 -21.10 -20.55 7.55
C LYS A 341 -22.30 -21.30 6.93
N VAL A 342 -22.94 -20.70 5.93
CA VAL A 342 -24.04 -21.35 5.19
C VAL A 342 -23.55 -22.63 4.52
N SER A 343 -22.38 -22.58 3.86
CA SER A 343 -21.77 -23.74 3.21
C SER A 343 -21.44 -24.86 4.20
N ALA A 344 -20.88 -24.53 5.36
CA ALA A 344 -20.62 -25.49 6.43
C ALA A 344 -21.92 -26.14 6.92
N ARG A 345 -22.96 -25.33 7.15
CA ARG A 345 -24.28 -25.85 7.57
C ARG A 345 -24.90 -26.79 6.53
N VAL A 346 -24.73 -26.49 5.25
CA VAL A 346 -25.18 -27.36 4.16
C VAL A 346 -24.43 -28.69 4.16
N GLN A 347 -23.12 -28.67 4.46
CA GLN A 347 -22.34 -29.90 4.58
C GLN A 347 -22.78 -30.74 5.78
N GLU A 348 -22.99 -30.13 6.95
CA GLU A 348 -23.54 -30.82 8.13
C GLU A 348 -24.87 -31.51 7.84
N LEU A 349 -25.77 -30.85 7.09
CA LEU A 349 -27.05 -31.43 6.68
C LEU A 349 -26.83 -32.65 5.77
N LYS A 350 -25.91 -32.56 4.80
CA LYS A 350 -25.57 -33.70 3.92
C LYS A 350 -25.01 -34.87 4.72
N ASP A 351 -24.11 -34.60 5.67
CA ASP A 351 -23.52 -35.62 6.53
C ASP A 351 -24.56 -36.27 7.46
N ALA A 352 -25.58 -35.49 7.87
CA ALA A 352 -26.76 -35.98 8.58
C ALA A 352 -27.75 -36.76 7.69
N GLY A 353 -27.49 -36.85 6.38
CA GLY A 353 -28.30 -37.62 5.42
C GLY A 353 -29.44 -36.84 4.77
N TYR A 354 -29.40 -35.50 4.84
CA TYR A 354 -30.32 -34.65 4.09
C TYR A 354 -29.86 -34.46 2.65
N VAL A 355 -30.83 -34.39 1.73
CA VAL A 355 -30.61 -33.99 0.34
C VAL A 355 -31.31 -32.68 0.08
N GLU A 356 -30.65 -31.82 -0.68
CA GLU A 356 -31.20 -30.52 -1.06
C GLU A 356 -32.23 -30.68 -2.17
N ILE A 357 -33.33 -29.94 -2.06
CA ILE A 357 -34.42 -29.93 -3.03
C ILE A 357 -34.74 -28.50 -3.47
N THR A 358 -35.34 -28.41 -4.65
CA THR A 358 -35.80 -27.15 -5.20
C THR A 358 -37.07 -26.64 -4.50
N ARG A 359 -37.32 -25.33 -4.59
CA ARG A 359 -38.58 -24.72 -4.08
C ARG A 359 -39.83 -25.34 -4.72
N SER A 360 -39.76 -25.76 -5.98
CA SER A 360 -40.87 -26.41 -6.68
C SER A 360 -41.13 -27.82 -6.16
N GLU A 361 -40.08 -28.59 -5.86
CA GLU A 361 -40.19 -29.90 -5.21
C GLU A 361 -40.75 -29.77 -3.79
N TYR A 362 -40.31 -28.76 -3.04
CA TYR A 362 -40.85 -28.49 -1.71
C TYR A 362 -42.36 -28.20 -1.75
N LYS A 363 -42.81 -27.32 -2.66
CA LYS A 363 -44.24 -27.06 -2.89
C LYS A 363 -45.01 -28.29 -3.36
N MET A 364 -44.39 -29.14 -4.17
CA MET A 364 -44.99 -30.39 -4.62
C MET A 364 -45.22 -31.35 -3.44
N ILE A 365 -44.26 -31.46 -2.51
CA ILE A 365 -44.41 -32.25 -1.28
C ILE A 365 -45.54 -31.69 -0.41
N GLN A 366 -45.62 -30.37 -0.23
CA GLN A 366 -46.73 -29.72 0.46
C GLN A 366 -48.09 -30.12 -0.14
N ASN A 367 -48.21 -30.05 -1.47
CA ASN A 367 -49.46 -30.37 -2.15
C ASN A 367 -49.84 -31.86 -2.07
N GLN A 368 -48.86 -32.78 -2.15
CA GLN A 368 -49.13 -34.22 -2.13
C GLN A 368 -49.42 -34.75 -0.72
N THR A 369 -48.77 -34.18 0.30
CA THR A 369 -48.98 -34.57 1.70
C THR A 369 -50.15 -33.84 2.36
N LYS A 370 -50.55 -32.69 1.80
CA LYS A 370 -51.45 -31.70 2.40
C LYS A 370 -50.96 -31.12 3.74
N CYS A 371 -49.68 -31.30 4.08
CA CYS A 371 -49.13 -30.86 5.35
C CYS A 371 -48.74 -29.37 5.34
N SER A 372 -48.88 -28.71 6.49
CA SER A 372 -48.40 -27.35 6.70
C SER A 372 -46.86 -27.26 6.69
N ASP A 373 -46.29 -26.05 6.48
CA ASP A 373 -44.83 -25.82 6.57
C ASP A 373 -44.27 -26.28 7.93
N GLU A 374 -45.02 -25.98 9.00
CA GLU A 374 -44.66 -26.36 10.36
C GLU A 374 -44.64 -27.87 10.54
N THR A 375 -45.66 -28.60 10.08
CA THR A 375 -45.73 -30.06 10.17
C THR A 375 -44.60 -30.71 9.36
N LEU A 376 -44.32 -30.20 8.17
CA LEU A 376 -43.23 -30.70 7.34
C LEU A 376 -41.87 -30.58 8.04
N ARG A 377 -41.61 -29.43 8.66
CA ARG A 377 -40.35 -29.13 9.33
C ARG A 377 -40.18 -29.86 10.66
N SER A 378 -41.23 -29.89 11.48
CA SER A 378 -41.18 -30.46 12.82
C SER A 378 -41.31 -32.00 12.80
N LYS A 379 -42.19 -32.55 11.96
CA LYS A 379 -42.55 -33.97 12.00
C LYS A 379 -42.02 -34.79 10.81
N LEU A 380 -41.92 -34.21 9.60
CA LEU A 380 -41.72 -35.00 8.36
C LEU A 380 -40.33 -34.91 7.71
N GLY A 381 -39.31 -34.55 8.50
CA GLY A 381 -37.92 -34.62 8.05
C GLY A 381 -37.56 -33.59 6.98
N VAL A 382 -38.25 -32.46 6.95
CA VAL A 382 -37.87 -31.31 6.12
C VAL A 382 -37.03 -30.35 6.95
N TYR A 383 -35.92 -29.87 6.38
CA TYR A 383 -35.16 -28.76 6.93
C TYR A 383 -35.19 -27.56 5.98
N VAL A 384 -35.40 -26.37 6.54
CA VAL A 384 -35.45 -25.10 5.79
C VAL A 384 -34.33 -24.21 6.31
N LEU A 385 -33.37 -23.89 5.45
CA LEU A 385 -32.22 -23.06 5.76
C LEU A 385 -32.43 -21.65 5.17
N PRO A 386 -32.75 -20.64 5.99
CA PRO A 386 -32.79 -19.26 5.51
C PRO A 386 -31.36 -18.78 5.22
N VAL A 387 -31.11 -18.32 3.99
CA VAL A 387 -29.81 -17.77 3.55
C VAL A 387 -29.86 -16.26 3.54
N THR A 388 -30.92 -15.67 2.98
CA THR A 388 -31.23 -14.24 3.07
C THR A 388 -32.73 -14.06 3.27
N LYS A 389 -33.22 -12.81 3.39
CA LYS A 389 -34.67 -12.53 3.46
C LYS A 389 -35.45 -13.12 2.27
N ASN A 390 -34.82 -13.22 1.10
CA ASN A 390 -35.45 -13.67 -0.15
C ASN A 390 -34.90 -15.01 -0.67
N ASP A 391 -33.88 -15.57 -0.01
CA ASP A 391 -33.21 -16.81 -0.44
C ASP A 391 -33.26 -17.86 0.67
N VAL A 392 -33.85 -19.00 0.35
CA VAL A 392 -34.14 -20.10 1.27
C VAL A 392 -33.83 -21.41 0.58
N ARG A 393 -33.07 -22.28 1.25
CA ARG A 393 -32.72 -23.61 0.77
C ARG A 393 -33.52 -24.67 1.50
N TYR A 394 -34.01 -25.67 0.78
CA TYR A 394 -34.90 -26.70 1.30
C TYR A 394 -34.18 -28.05 1.25
N PHE A 395 -34.39 -28.86 2.27
CA PHE A 395 -33.76 -30.16 2.40
C PHE A 395 -34.77 -31.18 2.90
N VAL A 396 -34.61 -32.43 2.47
CA VAL A 396 -35.40 -33.57 2.99
C VAL A 396 -34.45 -34.67 3.45
N LEU A 397 -34.82 -35.36 4.52
CA LEU A 397 -34.01 -36.44 5.07
C LEU A 397 -34.13 -37.69 4.17
N ALA A 398 -33.06 -38.04 3.46
CA ALA A 398 -33.01 -39.21 2.59
C ALA A 398 -32.60 -40.48 3.33
N ARG A 399 -31.87 -40.34 4.43
CA ARG A 399 -31.44 -41.46 5.27
C ARG A 399 -32.65 -42.08 5.96
N GLN A 400 -32.75 -43.41 5.88
CA GLN A 400 -33.76 -44.15 6.65
C GLN A 400 -33.50 -44.01 8.15
N THR A 401 -34.56 -43.67 8.90
CA THR A 401 -34.56 -43.51 10.35
C THR A 401 -35.51 -44.48 11.01
N ALA A 402 -35.32 -44.74 12.31
CA ALA A 402 -36.26 -45.54 13.10
C ALA A 402 -37.67 -44.92 13.14
N ASP A 403 -37.77 -43.59 13.06
CA ASP A 403 -39.04 -42.89 12.90
C ASP A 403 -39.43 -42.83 11.40
N PRO A 404 -40.48 -43.55 10.94
CA PRO A 404 -40.88 -43.54 9.54
C PRO A 404 -41.42 -42.18 9.09
N LYS A 405 -41.86 -41.30 10.01
CA LYS A 405 -42.38 -39.95 9.71
C LYS A 405 -41.31 -39.09 9.02
N LYS A 406 -40.05 -39.22 9.44
CA LYS A 406 -38.94 -38.40 8.89
C LYS A 406 -38.59 -38.76 7.44
N GLY A 407 -38.93 -39.96 6.99
CA GLY A 407 -38.71 -40.38 5.59
C GLY A 407 -39.84 -40.03 4.64
N VAL A 408 -40.96 -39.47 5.12
CA VAL A 408 -42.16 -39.22 4.31
C VAL A 408 -41.89 -38.23 3.18
N ALA A 409 -41.24 -37.10 3.47
CA ALA A 409 -40.95 -36.09 2.45
C ALA A 409 -40.06 -36.64 1.33
N TYR A 410 -39.07 -37.47 1.68
CA TYR A 410 -38.18 -38.11 0.71
C TYR A 410 -38.89 -39.19 -0.11
N TYR A 411 -39.81 -39.95 0.49
CA TYR A 411 -40.66 -40.90 -0.26
C TYR A 411 -41.42 -40.19 -1.40
N TYR A 412 -42.13 -39.10 -1.09
CA TYR A 412 -42.91 -38.35 -2.10
C TYR A 412 -42.02 -37.71 -3.16
N LEU A 413 -40.85 -37.20 -2.78
CA LEU A 413 -39.85 -36.70 -3.73
C LEU A 413 -39.47 -37.79 -4.74
N MET A 414 -39.06 -38.96 -4.25
CA MET A 414 -38.59 -40.07 -5.10
C MET A 414 -39.74 -40.66 -5.93
N ALA A 415 -40.95 -40.74 -5.38
CA ALA A 415 -42.15 -41.16 -6.12
C ALA A 415 -42.46 -40.19 -7.28
N ALA A 416 -42.33 -38.89 -7.07
CA ALA A 416 -42.51 -37.90 -8.14
C ALA A 416 -41.41 -38.00 -9.22
N HIS A 417 -40.17 -38.28 -8.83
CA HIS A 417 -39.07 -38.52 -9.76
C HIS A 417 -39.28 -39.80 -10.58
N ALA A 418 -39.75 -40.88 -9.96
CA ALA A 418 -40.03 -42.15 -10.63
C ALA A 418 -41.11 -42.03 -11.73
N LYS A 419 -42.09 -41.14 -11.55
CA LYS A 419 -43.09 -40.84 -12.60
C LYS A 419 -42.46 -40.26 -13.88
N ARG A 420 -41.33 -39.56 -13.76
CA ARG A 420 -40.60 -38.95 -14.88
C ARG A 420 -39.49 -39.85 -15.42
N ASN A 421 -38.90 -40.66 -14.55
CA ASN A 421 -37.82 -41.58 -14.89
C ASN A 421 -38.04 -42.94 -14.18
N PRO A 422 -38.54 -43.95 -14.89
CA PRO A 422 -38.83 -45.27 -14.33
C PRO A 422 -37.62 -45.99 -13.71
N LYS A 423 -36.38 -45.54 -13.96
CA LYS A 423 -35.16 -46.11 -13.35
C LYS A 423 -34.94 -45.66 -11.90
N VAL A 424 -35.65 -44.63 -11.45
CA VAL A 424 -35.55 -44.11 -10.07
C VAL A 424 -36.24 -45.09 -9.12
N LYS A 425 -35.51 -45.57 -8.11
CA LYS A 425 -36.06 -46.44 -7.06
C LYS A 425 -36.71 -45.59 -5.97
N VAL A 426 -37.96 -45.88 -5.66
CA VAL A 426 -38.67 -45.27 -4.52
C VAL A 426 -38.35 -46.10 -3.27
N PRO A 427 -37.83 -45.50 -2.19
CA PRO A 427 -37.61 -46.22 -0.93
C PRO A 427 -38.95 -46.62 -0.32
N SER A 428 -39.00 -47.72 0.42
CA SER A 428 -40.20 -48.05 1.19
C SER A 428 -40.41 -47.08 2.35
N ASN A 429 -41.67 -46.82 2.69
CA ASN A 429 -42.03 -46.06 3.88
C ASN A 429 -43.32 -46.64 4.47
N SER A 430 -43.19 -47.31 5.62
CA SER A 430 -44.29 -48.05 6.25
C SER A 430 -45.51 -47.18 6.58
N LEU A 431 -45.30 -45.91 6.96
CA LEU A 431 -46.39 -44.98 7.25
C LEU A 431 -47.17 -44.64 5.98
N VAL A 432 -46.47 -44.24 4.92
CA VAL A 432 -47.10 -43.87 3.65
C VAL A 432 -47.80 -45.06 3.01
N GLU A 433 -47.17 -46.24 3.03
CA GLU A 433 -47.73 -47.47 2.49
C GLU A 433 -48.99 -47.91 3.26
N SER A 434 -48.98 -47.81 4.59
CA SER A 434 -50.15 -48.11 5.42
C SER A 434 -51.29 -47.13 5.14
N TYR A 435 -51.01 -45.84 5.06
CA TYR A 435 -52.03 -44.82 4.81
C TYR A 435 -52.64 -45.00 3.42
N ALA A 436 -51.82 -45.28 2.41
CA ALA A 436 -52.29 -45.59 1.06
C ALA A 436 -53.18 -46.84 1.04
N PHE A 437 -52.83 -47.89 1.80
CA PHE A 437 -53.65 -49.11 1.89
C PHE A 437 -55.05 -48.85 2.46
N TYR A 438 -55.17 -47.94 3.44
CA TYR A 438 -56.47 -47.55 4.03
C TYR A 438 -57.15 -46.35 3.36
N GLY A 439 -56.55 -45.78 2.31
CA GLY A 439 -57.10 -44.61 1.62
C GLY A 439 -56.97 -43.28 2.37
N TYR A 440 -56.06 -43.18 3.34
CA TYR A 440 -55.81 -41.96 4.11
C TYR A 440 -54.77 -41.04 3.46
N THR A 441 -54.92 -39.73 3.69
CA THR A 441 -53.87 -38.73 3.42
C THR A 441 -52.89 -38.64 4.59
N VAL A 442 -51.67 -38.15 4.34
CA VAL A 442 -50.64 -37.99 5.37
C VAL A 442 -51.07 -36.96 6.43
N CYS A 443 -51.58 -35.82 5.98
CA CYS A 443 -52.12 -34.80 6.85
C CYS A 443 -53.63 -34.62 6.65
N LEU A 444 -54.28 -34.15 7.71
CA LEU A 444 -55.65 -33.67 7.71
C LEU A 444 -55.76 -32.34 6.93
N ASP A 445 -56.98 -31.89 6.65
CA ASP A 445 -57.20 -30.64 5.90
C ASP A 445 -56.73 -29.37 6.67
N ASP A 446 -56.50 -29.48 7.99
CA ASP A 446 -55.88 -28.43 8.80
C ASP A 446 -54.34 -28.41 8.70
N GLY A 447 -53.74 -29.34 7.94
CA GLY A 447 -52.30 -29.46 7.73
C GLY A 447 -51.53 -30.16 8.84
N ASN A 448 -52.21 -30.70 9.86
CA ASN A 448 -51.61 -31.52 10.90
C ASN A 448 -51.45 -32.97 10.47
N LEU A 449 -50.40 -33.62 10.97
CA LEU A 449 -50.16 -35.04 10.73
C LEU A 449 -51.33 -35.87 11.27
N LEU A 450 -51.90 -36.73 10.44
CA LEU A 450 -52.87 -37.73 10.87
C LEU A 450 -52.14 -38.71 11.81
N GLU A 451 -52.57 -38.80 13.07
CA GLU A 451 -51.87 -39.57 14.12
C GLU A 451 -52.12 -41.07 14.08
#